data_AF-A0A662R9C0-F1
#
_entry.id   AF-A0A662R9C0-F1
#
_cell.length_a   1.000
_cell.length_b   1.000
_cell.length_c   1.000
_cell.angle_alpha   90.00
_cell.angle_beta   90.00
_cell.angle_gamma   90.00
#
_symmetry.space_group_name_H-M   'P 1'
#
loop_
_entity.id
_entity.type
_entity.pdbx_description
1 polymer ?
#
loop_
_entity_poly.entity_id
_entity_poly.type
_entity_poly.pdbx_seq_one_letter_code
_entity_poly.pdbx_strand_id
1 'polypeptide(L)'
;MEYRSIRQGKKVISKFICYIGPEDKVSTSEKPRKRVLDRLNLSRSYRAGDVRLLWAIAQNLDFIPIIDRICCGNSHIEGVSPGKLLTIWAINRVIDPESATQLERWVPATDLPYLAGIPAEEFTKDAFLSALDFVCINILLRILSIMEAVTVHQP
;
A
#
# COMPACT_ATOMS: atom_id res chain seq x y z
N MET A 1 -35.09 3.23 -19.67
CA MET A 1 -34.50 2.02 -20.30
C MET A 1 -35.64 1.31 -21.00
N GLU A 2 -35.51 0.99 -22.30
CA GLU A 2 -36.59 0.32 -23.06
C GLU A 2 -36.15 -1.08 -23.53
N TYR A 3 -37.03 -2.05 -23.27
CA TYR A 3 -36.91 -3.42 -23.73
C TYR A 3 -38.11 -3.75 -24.61
N ARG A 4 -37.88 -4.49 -25.71
CA ARG A 4 -38.96 -5.01 -26.54
C ARG A 4 -38.84 -6.51 -26.67
N SER A 5 -39.93 -7.19 -26.35
CA SER A 5 -40.04 -8.64 -26.48
C SER A 5 -40.51 -8.99 -27.88
N ILE A 6 -39.70 -9.73 -28.62
CA ILE A 6 -40.04 -10.24 -29.94
C ILE A 6 -40.23 -11.76 -29.81
N ARG A 7 -41.32 -12.28 -30.35
CA ARG A 7 -41.53 -13.74 -30.46
C ARG A 7 -40.90 -14.23 -31.75
N GLN A 8 -39.89 -15.08 -31.63
CA GLN A 8 -39.37 -15.85 -32.76
C GLN A 8 -39.82 -17.30 -32.56
N GLY A 9 -40.90 -17.68 -33.26
CA GLY A 9 -41.55 -18.98 -33.08
C GLY A 9 -42.18 -19.16 -31.68
N LYS A 10 -42.00 -20.33 -31.06
CA LYS A 10 -42.56 -20.67 -29.73
C LYS A 10 -41.80 -20.06 -28.53
N LYS A 11 -40.75 -19.27 -28.75
CA LYS A 11 -39.94 -18.69 -27.66
C LYS A 11 -39.92 -17.16 -27.76
N VAL A 12 -40.16 -16.50 -26.63
CA VAL A 12 -40.08 -15.03 -26.50
C VAL A 12 -38.65 -14.66 -26.12
N ILE A 13 -38.03 -13.75 -26.87
CA ILE A 13 -36.71 -13.22 -26.58
C ILE A 13 -36.85 -11.72 -26.32
N SER A 14 -36.41 -11.26 -25.14
CA SER A 14 -36.35 -9.84 -24.81
C SER A 14 -35.05 -9.26 -25.35
N LYS A 15 -35.14 -8.32 -26.29
CA LYS A 15 -33.97 -7.65 -26.86
C LYS A 15 -33.90 -6.24 -26.30
N PHE A 16 -32.76 -5.90 -25.70
CA PHE A 16 -32.46 -4.55 -25.26
C PHE A 16 -32.32 -3.63 -26.48
N ILE A 17 -33.03 -2.50 -26.48
CA ILE A 17 -33.05 -1.59 -27.63
C ILE A 17 -32.32 -0.29 -27.33
N CYS A 18 -32.56 0.34 -26.17
CA CYS A 18 -32.01 1.68 -25.93
C CYS A 18 -31.97 2.07 -24.44
N TYR A 19 -30.95 2.86 -24.08
CA TYR A 19 -30.83 3.58 -22.82
C TYR A 19 -31.43 4.98 -22.98
N ILE A 20 -32.36 5.37 -22.10
CA ILE A 20 -32.98 6.73 -22.11
C ILE A 20 -32.09 7.65 -21.28
N GLY A 21 -30.92 7.97 -21.81
CA GLY A 21 -30.11 9.11 -21.39
C GLY A 21 -29.79 9.91 -22.65
N PRO A 22 -29.73 11.26 -22.59
CA PRO A 22 -29.54 12.04 -23.79
C PRO A 22 -28.09 11.89 -24.25
N GLU A 23 -27.85 11.04 -25.24
CA GLU A 23 -26.74 11.25 -26.16
C GLU A 23 -27.33 11.87 -27.42
N ASP A 24 -27.22 13.20 -27.49
CA ASP A 24 -27.34 13.89 -28.76
C ASP A 24 -26.38 13.25 -29.76
N LYS A 25 -26.90 12.95 -30.96
CA LYS A 25 -26.13 12.36 -32.04
C LYS A 25 -25.07 13.36 -32.49
N VAL A 26 -23.86 13.27 -31.93
CA VAL A 26 -22.73 14.07 -32.38
C VAL A 26 -22.23 13.46 -33.69
N SER A 27 -22.31 14.26 -34.74
CA SER A 27 -21.75 13.98 -36.06
C SER A 27 -20.28 13.57 -35.97
N THR A 28 -19.94 12.50 -36.68
CA THR A 28 -18.59 11.96 -36.87
C THR A 28 -17.64 12.99 -37.49
N SER A 29 -17.06 13.91 -36.70
CA SER A 29 -15.84 14.65 -37.08
C SER A 29 -15.20 15.52 -35.99
N GLU A 30 -15.42 15.30 -34.70
CA GLU A 30 -14.65 16.01 -33.66
C GLU A 30 -13.83 15.02 -32.83
N LYS A 31 -12.50 15.16 -32.89
CA LYS A 31 -11.59 14.45 -31.99
C LYS A 31 -12.08 14.70 -30.56
N PRO A 32 -12.25 13.65 -29.72
CA PRO A 32 -12.80 13.82 -28.39
C PRO A 32 -11.98 14.86 -27.64
N ARG A 33 -12.64 15.91 -27.14
CA ARG A 33 -11.99 16.92 -26.30
C ARG A 33 -11.38 16.19 -25.12
N LYS A 34 -10.03 16.17 -25.03
CA LYS A 34 -9.30 15.53 -23.93
C LYS A 34 -9.92 15.95 -22.61
N ARG A 35 -10.50 15.00 -21.88
CA ARG A 35 -11.17 15.24 -20.60
C ARG A 35 -10.15 15.83 -19.62
N VAL A 36 -10.59 16.60 -18.64
CA VAL A 36 -9.68 17.16 -17.61
C VAL A 36 -8.87 16.05 -16.94
N LEU A 37 -9.49 14.89 -16.73
CA LEU A 37 -8.86 13.68 -16.21
C LEU A 37 -7.73 13.15 -17.13
N ASP A 38 -7.86 13.27 -18.45
CA ASP A 38 -6.83 12.84 -19.42
C ASP A 38 -5.59 13.76 -19.42
N ARG A 39 -5.67 14.91 -18.74
CA ARG A 39 -4.55 15.86 -18.55
C ARG A 39 -3.83 15.66 -17.22
N LEU A 40 -4.41 14.87 -16.32
CA LEU A 40 -3.76 14.48 -15.09
C LEU A 40 -2.81 13.33 -15.41
N ASN A 41 -1.51 13.56 -15.30
CA ASN A 41 -0.56 12.47 -15.11
C ASN A 41 -0.88 11.86 -13.75
N LEU A 42 -1.82 10.92 -13.73
CA LEU A 42 -2.06 10.06 -12.58
C LEU A 42 -0.85 9.14 -12.47
N SER A 43 0.22 9.67 -11.85
CA SER A 43 1.31 8.84 -11.34
C SER A 43 0.67 7.74 -10.51
N ARG A 44 0.99 6.49 -10.87
CA ARG A 44 0.71 5.21 -10.20
C ARG A 44 -0.23 5.32 -8.97
N SER A 45 -1.36 4.61 -8.98
CA SER A 45 -2.17 4.44 -7.77
C SER A 45 -1.35 3.67 -6.73
N TYR A 46 -0.62 4.37 -5.88
CA TYR A 46 0.07 3.80 -4.74
C TYR A 46 -0.97 3.27 -3.75
N ARG A 47 -0.70 2.14 -3.09
CA ARG A 47 -1.49 1.70 -1.92
C ARG A 47 -1.24 2.71 -0.80
N ALA A 48 -2.03 3.78 -0.77
CA ALA A 48 -1.82 4.91 0.13
C ALA A 48 -2.58 4.75 1.46
N GLY A 49 -3.82 4.24 1.44
CA GLY A 49 -4.72 4.25 2.60
C GLY A 49 -4.15 3.54 3.83
N ASP A 50 -4.11 2.22 3.78
CA ASP A 50 -3.71 1.38 4.92
C ASP A 50 -2.24 1.62 5.30
N VAL A 51 -1.38 1.79 4.31
CA VAL A 51 0.04 2.05 4.47
C VAL A 51 0.28 3.35 5.23
N ARG A 52 -0.38 4.44 4.83
CA ARG A 52 -0.20 5.76 5.46
C ARG A 52 -0.80 5.79 6.87
N LEU A 53 -1.93 5.11 7.08
CA LEU A 53 -2.52 4.97 8.40
C LEU A 53 -1.57 4.23 9.34
N LEU A 54 -1.07 3.06 8.94
CA LEU A 54 -0.15 2.27 9.77
C LEU A 54 1.17 3.01 10.02
N TRP A 55 1.69 3.74 9.04
CA TRP A 55 2.85 4.60 9.22
C TRP A 55 2.60 5.73 10.23
N ALA A 56 1.43 6.38 10.17
CA ALA A 56 1.05 7.41 11.13
C ALA A 56 0.91 6.85 12.55
N ILE A 57 0.30 5.67 12.70
CA ILE A 57 0.22 4.96 13.98
C ILE A 57 1.61 4.63 14.51
N ALA A 58 2.50 4.10 13.67
CA ALA A 58 3.87 3.76 14.06
C ALA A 58 4.67 5.00 14.53
N GLN A 59 4.48 6.15 13.88
CA GLN A 59 5.07 7.41 14.34
C GLN A 59 4.49 7.87 15.68
N ASN A 60 3.16 7.82 15.86
CA ASN A 60 2.51 8.22 17.11
C ASN A 60 2.91 7.34 18.31
N LEU A 61 3.28 6.09 18.06
CA LEU A 61 3.75 5.15 19.07
C LEU A 61 5.28 5.17 19.24
N ASP A 62 5.99 6.11 18.59
CA ASP A 62 7.44 6.24 18.61
C ASP A 62 8.20 4.96 18.20
N PHE A 63 7.64 4.14 17.31
CA PHE A 63 8.26 2.87 16.91
C PHE A 63 9.66 3.07 16.34
N ILE A 64 9.84 4.07 15.47
CA ILE A 64 11.12 4.35 14.82
C ILE A 64 12.19 4.73 15.86
N PRO A 65 12.00 5.76 16.71
CA PRO A 65 12.94 6.08 17.80
C PRO A 65 13.22 4.91 18.76
N ILE A 66 12.19 4.13 19.11
CA ILE A 66 12.34 2.99 20.02
C ILE A 66 13.24 1.92 19.40
N ILE A 67 12.98 1.54 18.15
CA ILE A 67 13.76 0.52 17.45
C ILE A 67 15.19 1.02 17.21
N ASP A 68 15.36 2.26 16.76
CA ASP A 68 16.69 2.86 16.57
C ASP A 68 17.50 2.85 17.86
N ARG A 69 16.89 3.16 19.00
CA ARG A 69 17.53 3.08 20.31
C ARG A 69 17.93 1.65 20.68
N ILE A 70 17.13 0.64 20.30
CA ILE A 70 17.47 -0.76 20.58
C ILE A 70 18.61 -1.23 19.67
N CYS A 71 18.60 -0.87 18.40
CA CYS A 71 19.58 -1.30 17.40
C CYS A 71 20.92 -0.58 17.55
N CYS A 72 20.92 0.74 17.77
CA CYS A 72 22.10 1.59 17.70
C CYS A 72 22.43 2.30 19.03
N GLY A 73 21.56 2.22 20.04
CA GLY A 73 21.75 2.93 21.31
C GLY A 73 21.69 4.45 21.13
N ASN A 74 22.67 5.16 21.70
CA ASN A 74 22.87 6.61 21.49
C ASN A 74 23.90 6.92 20.38
N SER A 75 24.35 5.89 19.65
CA SER A 75 25.33 6.06 18.58
C SER A 75 24.67 6.78 17.40
N HIS A 76 25.47 7.54 16.65
CA HIS A 76 25.00 8.14 15.41
C HIS A 76 24.62 7.04 14.40
N ILE A 77 23.47 7.20 13.76
CA ILE A 77 23.01 6.29 12.70
C ILE A 77 23.66 6.74 11.40
N GLU A 78 24.61 5.95 10.89
CA GLU A 78 25.15 6.15 9.55
C GLU A 78 24.26 5.43 8.53
N GLY A 79 23.68 6.19 7.59
CA GLY A 79 22.81 5.65 6.54
C GLY A 79 21.33 5.56 6.94
N VAL A 80 20.61 4.60 6.36
CA VAL A 80 19.17 4.42 6.61
C VAL A 80 18.94 3.88 8.01
N SER A 81 18.03 4.53 8.76
CA SER A 81 17.62 4.11 10.10
C SER A 81 17.06 2.66 10.08
N PRO A 82 17.62 1.76 10.92
CA PRO A 82 17.06 0.42 11.13
C PRO A 82 15.60 0.48 11.59
N GLY A 83 15.25 1.45 12.43
CA GLY A 83 13.89 1.68 12.90
C GLY A 83 12.91 1.96 11.77
N LYS A 84 13.30 2.76 10.78
CA LYS A 84 12.47 3.00 9.58
C LYS A 84 12.30 1.72 8.76
N LEU A 85 13.39 0.99 8.50
CA LEU A 85 13.36 -0.24 7.70
C LEU A 85 12.50 -1.34 8.36
N LEU A 86 12.68 -1.54 9.67
CA LEU A 86 11.95 -2.55 10.44
C LEU A 86 10.47 -2.16 10.62
N THR A 87 10.17 -0.87 10.77
CA THR A 87 8.78 -0.39 10.78
C THR A 87 8.10 -0.64 9.43
N ILE A 88 8.76 -0.34 8.32
CA ILE A 88 8.25 -0.62 6.97
C ILE A 88 7.99 -2.11 6.78
N TRP A 89 8.90 -2.95 7.28
CA TRP A 89 8.74 -4.38 7.19
C TRP A 89 7.60 -4.91 8.07
N ALA A 90 7.39 -4.34 9.26
CA ALA A 90 6.23 -4.66 10.09
C ALA A 90 4.91 -4.27 9.40
N ILE A 91 4.85 -3.11 8.74
CA ILE A 91 3.68 -2.69 7.95
C ILE A 91 3.43 -3.65 6.80
N ASN A 92 4.48 -4.05 6.06
CA ASN A 92 4.38 -5.06 5.03
C ASN A 92 3.81 -6.38 5.57
N ARG A 93 4.26 -6.81 6.75
CA ARG A 93 3.77 -8.01 7.44
C ARG A 93 2.28 -7.96 7.78
N VAL A 94 1.74 -6.78 8.07
CA VAL A 94 0.31 -6.60 8.37
C VAL A 94 -0.54 -6.56 7.10
N ILE A 95 -0.08 -5.86 6.05
CA ILE A 95 -0.87 -5.63 4.84
C ILE A 95 -0.77 -6.80 3.85
N ASP A 96 0.43 -7.36 3.67
CA ASP A 96 0.75 -8.27 2.58
C ASP A 96 1.88 -9.24 3.02
N PRO A 97 1.58 -10.19 3.93
CA PRO A 97 2.60 -11.00 4.61
C PRO A 97 3.43 -11.90 3.68
N GLU A 98 2.89 -12.25 2.50
CA GLU A 98 3.59 -13.01 1.46
C GLU A 98 4.70 -12.20 0.77
N SER A 99 4.61 -10.86 0.81
CA SER A 99 5.52 -9.95 0.12
C SER A 99 6.86 -9.74 0.83
N ALA A 100 7.12 -10.34 1.99
CA ALA A 100 8.39 -10.14 2.72
C ALA A 100 9.62 -10.66 1.97
N THR A 101 9.46 -11.59 1.02
CA THR A 101 10.54 -12.04 0.14
C THR A 101 10.81 -11.06 -1.01
N GLN A 102 9.96 -10.05 -1.18
CA GLN A 102 9.95 -9.09 -2.28
C GLN A 102 9.77 -7.64 -1.80
N LEU A 103 10.21 -7.31 -0.57
CA LEU A 103 10.12 -5.96 0.00
C LEU A 103 10.69 -4.88 -0.92
N GLU A 104 11.82 -5.15 -1.56
CA GLU A 104 12.47 -4.28 -2.54
C GLU A 104 11.55 -3.92 -3.74
N ARG A 105 10.57 -4.78 -4.05
CA ARG A 105 9.57 -4.54 -5.12
C ARG A 105 8.28 -3.95 -4.57
N TRP A 106 7.89 -4.35 -3.37
CA TRP A 106 6.65 -3.92 -2.74
C TRP A 106 6.74 -2.46 -2.26
N VAL A 107 7.83 -2.07 -1.59
CA VAL A 107 7.99 -0.72 -1.01
C VAL A 107 7.87 0.39 -2.06
N PRO A 108 8.53 0.31 -3.24
CA PRO A 108 8.38 1.31 -4.30
C PRO A 108 6.99 1.40 -4.92
N ALA A 109 6.10 0.44 -4.67
CA ALA A 109 4.70 0.47 -5.10
C ALA A 109 3.76 1.11 -4.06
N THR A 110 4.30 1.64 -2.96
CA THR A 110 3.57 2.32 -1.88
C THR A 110 4.06 3.76 -1.67
N ASP A 111 3.39 4.51 -0.79
CA ASP A 111 3.82 5.86 -0.37
C ASP A 111 4.98 5.84 0.65
N LEU A 112 5.44 4.66 1.10
CA LEU A 112 6.45 4.54 2.15
C LEU A 112 7.78 5.24 1.85
N PRO A 113 8.34 5.21 0.62
CA PRO A 113 9.57 5.95 0.33
C PRO A 113 9.43 7.45 0.63
N TYR A 114 8.29 8.03 0.22
CA TYR A 114 7.98 9.43 0.47
C TYR A 114 7.77 9.70 1.96
N LEU A 115 6.99 8.86 2.65
CA LEU A 115 6.69 9.03 4.07
C LEU A 115 7.91 8.85 4.97
N ALA A 116 8.82 7.95 4.60
CA ALA A 116 10.06 7.70 5.34
C ALA A 116 11.17 8.70 5.00
N GLY A 117 11.03 9.46 3.91
CA GLY A 117 12.06 10.37 3.40
C GLY A 117 13.31 9.63 2.92
N ILE A 118 13.13 8.43 2.35
CA ILE A 118 14.22 7.55 1.86
C ILE A 118 13.99 7.31 0.36
N PRO A 119 14.99 7.51 -0.51
CA PRO A 119 14.89 7.15 -1.93
C PRO A 119 14.48 5.69 -2.13
N ALA A 120 13.66 5.42 -3.15
CA ALA A 120 13.13 4.07 -3.37
C ALA A 120 14.25 3.03 -3.61
N GLU A 121 15.39 3.48 -4.14
CA GLU A 121 16.57 2.70 -4.49
C GLU A 121 17.34 2.21 -3.26
N GLU A 122 17.16 2.86 -2.10
CA GLU A 122 17.83 2.46 -0.85
C GLU A 122 17.11 1.29 -0.14
N PHE A 123 15.90 0.93 -0.59
CA PHE A 123 15.16 -0.24 -0.10
C PHE A 123 15.65 -1.53 -0.76
N THR A 124 16.89 -1.89 -0.48
CA THR A 124 17.49 -3.15 -0.95
C THR A 124 17.19 -4.28 0.04
N LYS A 125 17.16 -5.52 -0.46
CA LYS A 125 17.10 -6.70 0.41
C LYS A 125 18.19 -6.68 1.49
N ASP A 126 19.40 -6.28 1.13
CA ASP A 126 20.54 -6.22 2.06
C ASP A 126 20.29 -5.20 3.17
N ALA A 127 19.70 -4.03 2.86
CA ALA A 127 19.35 -3.04 3.88
C ALA A 127 18.36 -3.63 4.93
N PHE A 128 17.33 -4.36 4.48
CA PHE A 128 16.39 -5.02 5.39
C PHE A 128 17.05 -6.12 6.23
N LEU A 129 17.91 -6.93 5.63
CA LEU A 129 18.63 -8.00 6.34
C LEU A 129 19.64 -7.43 7.35
N SER A 130 20.37 -6.37 6.98
CA SER A 130 21.25 -5.68 7.92
C SER A 130 20.48 -5.06 9.08
N ALA A 131 19.31 -4.46 8.81
CA ALA A 131 18.44 -3.95 9.86
C ALA A 131 17.97 -5.06 10.83
N LEU A 132 17.71 -6.25 10.30
CA LEU A 132 17.39 -7.46 11.05
C LEU A 132 18.53 -7.95 11.95
N ASP A 133 19.76 -7.89 11.46
CA ASP A 133 20.92 -8.35 12.21
C ASP A 133 21.11 -7.56 13.51
N PHE A 134 20.77 -6.26 13.53
CA PHE A 134 20.74 -5.45 14.74
C PHE A 134 19.72 -5.95 15.77
N VAL A 135 18.63 -6.56 15.31
CA VAL A 135 17.52 -7.06 16.14
C VAL A 135 17.84 -8.46 16.68
N CYS A 136 18.48 -9.31 15.88
CA CYS A 136 18.84 -10.68 16.24
C CYS A 136 19.80 -10.78 17.44
N ILE A 137 20.53 -9.72 17.77
CA ILE A 137 21.40 -9.70 18.95
C ILE A 137 20.64 -9.46 20.27
N ASN A 138 19.40 -8.93 20.27
CA ASN A 138 18.70 -8.58 21.52
C ASN A 138 17.16 -8.76 21.59
N ILE A 139 16.43 -9.04 20.50
CA ILE A 139 14.96 -8.86 20.48
C ILE A 139 14.12 -10.15 20.41
N LEU A 140 14.65 -11.30 19.99
CA LEU A 140 13.81 -12.51 19.78
C LEU A 140 12.97 -12.90 21.01
N LEU A 141 13.41 -12.61 22.23
CA LEU A 141 12.66 -12.86 23.46
C LEU A 141 11.67 -11.75 23.83
N ARG A 142 11.88 -10.52 23.36
CA ARG A 142 11.18 -9.33 23.86
C ARG A 142 9.97 -8.94 23.00
N ILE A 143 10.02 -9.16 21.69
CA ILE A 143 8.85 -8.94 20.82
C ILE A 143 7.81 -10.05 20.99
N LEU A 144 8.22 -11.31 21.19
CA LEU A 144 7.30 -12.41 21.54
C LEU A 144 6.55 -12.11 22.85
N SER A 145 7.25 -11.61 23.87
CA SER A 145 6.63 -11.24 25.15
C SER A 145 5.66 -10.06 25.05
N ILE A 146 5.94 -9.07 24.19
CA ILE A 146 5.03 -7.94 23.95
C ILE A 146 3.80 -8.39 23.16
N MET A 147 3.96 -9.29 22.18
CA MET A 147 2.83 -9.84 21.41
C MET A 147 1.94 -10.77 22.25
N GLU A 148 2.51 -11.53 23.19
CA GLU A 148 1.74 -12.33 24.17
C GLU A 148 1.03 -11.47 25.21
N ALA A 149 1.62 -10.36 25.65
CA ALA A 149 0.99 -9.45 26.62
C ALA A 149 -0.23 -8.72 26.03
N VAL A 150 -0.23 -8.46 24.72
CA VAL A 150 -1.34 -7.79 24.02
C VAL A 150 -2.53 -8.74 23.78
N THR A 151 -2.32 -10.05 23.68
CA THR A 151 -3.39 -11.04 23.49
C THR A 151 -4.08 -11.47 24.79
N VAL A 152 -3.48 -11.23 25.95
CA VAL A 152 -4.06 -11.58 27.28
C VAL A 152 -4.92 -10.44 27.86
N HIS A 153 -4.97 -9.27 27.20
CA HIS A 153 -5.77 -8.11 27.63
C HIS A 153 -6.87 -7.76 26.63
N GLN A 154 -7.69 -8.74 26.25
CA GLN A 154 -9.05 -8.50 25.79
C GLN A 154 -10.00 -9.29 26.70
N PRO A 155 -10.94 -8.63 27.40
CA PRO A 155 -11.95 -9.31 28.21
C PRO A 155 -12.94 -10.11 27.37
#